data_AF-A0AAJ0BPK9-F1
#
_entry.id   AF-A0AAJ0BPK9-F1
#
_cell.length_a   1.000
_cell.length_b   1.000
_cell.length_c   1.000
_cell.angle_alpha   90.00
_cell.angle_beta   90.00
_cell.angle_gamma   90.00
#
_symmetry.space_group_name_H-M   'P 1'
#
loop_
_entity.id
_entity.type
_entity.pdbx_description
1 polymer ?
#
loop_
_entity_poly.entity_id
_entity_poly.type
_entity_poly.pdbx_seq_one_letter_code
_entity_poly.pdbx_strand_id
1 'polypeptide(L)'
;DPHEILLQDPEPWAIPTEDYLTDLDYAFDGRPGSWDYFDGSKYRFSAAAAAIEFLRSLQKNRRVQIRKILLQEDHQAVSNPACHAQGLIPFCQENPLLRVERRVNLWRNVFLGHVWHSRQVHDPEDISPADIAWDVTAHVAEWIVEALTLISAGMPAGSFTMVLDGEPAPGRCSEIFQTILQRDVAWQSALDECYARELLPTPSSYQRRSNTCYTFEDFPQAVRDIVNNTSLVRCNFDPGEL
;
A
#
# COMPACT_ATOMS: atom_id res chain seq x y z
N ASP A 1 24.86 16.75 6.80
CA ASP A 1 25.43 15.41 6.50
C ASP A 1 24.24 14.48 6.18
N PRO A 2 24.24 13.69 5.08
CA PRO A 2 23.13 12.79 4.74
C PRO A 2 22.73 11.84 5.88
N HIS A 3 23.67 11.52 6.79
CA HIS A 3 23.41 10.69 7.97
C HIS A 3 22.56 11.39 9.04
N GLU A 4 22.52 12.72 9.08
CA GLU A 4 21.69 13.48 10.03
C GLU A 4 20.19 13.39 9.70
N ILE A 5 19.82 13.21 8.43
CA ILE A 5 18.42 13.05 8.01
C ILE A 5 17.84 11.72 8.50
N LEU A 6 18.64 10.65 8.49
CA LEU A 6 18.21 9.34 9.01
C LEU A 6 17.96 9.36 10.53
N LEU A 7 18.52 10.34 11.25
CA LEU A 7 18.29 10.53 12.68
C LEU A 7 17.00 11.30 12.99
N GLN A 8 16.37 11.92 11.99
CA GLN A 8 15.15 12.70 12.19
C GLN A 8 13.89 11.82 12.26
N ASP A 9 13.98 10.54 11.89
CA ASP A 9 12.91 9.53 11.92
C ASP A 9 11.52 10.09 11.56
N PRO A 10 11.38 10.75 10.39
CA PRO A 10 10.13 11.41 10.04
C PRO A 10 9.03 10.37 9.85
N GLU A 11 7.88 10.59 10.49
CA GLU A 11 6.70 9.75 10.30
C GLU A 11 6.32 9.75 8.80
N PRO A 12 6.16 8.58 8.15
CA PRO A 12 5.88 8.50 6.70
C PRO A 12 4.64 9.29 6.25
N TRP A 13 3.63 9.35 7.13
CA TRP A 13 2.36 10.04 6.89
C TRP A 13 2.35 11.52 7.29
N ALA A 14 3.45 12.08 7.81
CA ALA A 14 3.52 13.49 8.15
C ALA A 14 3.65 14.34 6.87
N ILE A 15 2.92 15.46 6.85
CA ILE A 15 3.09 16.47 5.81
C ILE A 15 4.25 17.37 6.23
N PRO A 16 5.38 17.41 5.48
CA PRO A 16 6.53 18.20 5.86
C PRO A 16 6.22 19.70 5.81
N THR A 17 6.87 20.46 6.68
CA THR A 17 6.84 21.92 6.63
C THR A 17 7.78 22.45 5.55
N GLU A 18 7.56 23.69 5.09
CA GLU A 18 8.48 24.36 4.16
C GLU A 18 9.90 24.47 4.73
N ASP A 19 10.03 24.74 6.04
CA ASP A 19 11.33 24.80 6.71
C ASP A 19 12.06 23.45 6.63
N TYR A 20 11.33 22.35 6.85
CA TYR A 20 11.88 21.00 6.74
C TYR A 20 12.33 20.66 5.31
N LEU A 21 11.52 21.04 4.30
CA LEU A 21 11.89 20.87 2.90
C LEU A 21 13.12 21.70 2.52
N THR A 22 13.24 22.91 3.08
CA THR A 22 14.39 23.80 2.87
C THR A 22 15.67 23.21 3.49
N ASP A 23 15.57 22.66 4.70
CA ASP A 23 16.68 21.98 5.37
C ASP A 23 17.14 20.74 4.59
N LEU A 24 16.19 19.97 4.03
CA LEU A 24 16.50 18.84 3.16
C LEU A 24 17.22 19.28 1.88
N ASP A 25 16.74 20.33 1.21
CA ASP A 25 17.37 20.86 -0.01
C ASP A 25 18.83 21.30 0.25
N TYR A 26 19.05 21.96 1.40
CA TYR A 26 20.38 22.35 1.86
C TYR A 26 21.27 21.12 2.18
N ALA A 27 20.72 20.10 2.82
CA ALA A 27 21.47 18.88 3.17
C ALA A 27 21.85 18.03 1.95
N PHE A 28 21.10 18.12 0.85
CA PHE A 28 21.40 17.46 -0.43
C PHE A 28 22.18 18.36 -1.41
N ASP A 29 22.68 19.51 -0.94
CA ASP A 29 23.60 20.40 -1.66
C ASP A 29 23.02 20.91 -3.00
N GLY A 30 21.68 21.02 -3.06
CA GLY A 30 20.96 21.40 -4.28
C GLY A 30 21.27 20.52 -5.49
N ARG A 31 21.85 19.31 -5.30
CA ARG A 31 21.98 18.36 -6.40
C ARG A 31 20.56 17.97 -6.75
N PRO A 32 20.06 18.31 -7.95
CA PRO A 32 18.84 17.70 -8.39
C PRO A 32 19.17 16.22 -8.48
N GLY A 33 18.62 15.42 -7.57
CA GLY A 33 18.36 14.04 -7.90
C GLY A 33 17.73 14.07 -9.28
N SER A 34 18.08 13.15 -10.15
CA SER A 34 17.53 13.04 -11.51
C SER A 34 16.03 12.70 -11.50
N TRP A 35 15.26 13.28 -10.57
CA TRP A 35 13.87 13.66 -10.69
C TRP A 35 13.76 14.75 -11.75
N ASP A 36 14.23 14.46 -12.96
CA ASP A 36 13.67 15.10 -14.13
C ASP A 36 12.15 15.06 -13.92
N TYR A 37 11.55 16.24 -14.01
CA TYR A 37 10.14 16.50 -13.75
C TYR A 37 9.30 15.78 -14.79
N PHE A 38 9.21 14.46 -14.67
CA PHE A 38 8.66 13.57 -15.69
C PHE A 38 7.14 13.52 -15.58
N ASP A 39 6.50 14.65 -15.92
CA ASP A 39 5.15 14.81 -16.50
C ASP A 39 4.34 16.03 -15.97
N GLY A 40 4.89 16.85 -15.07
CA GLY A 40 4.12 17.94 -14.46
C GLY A 40 3.11 17.46 -13.39
N SER A 41 3.23 16.20 -12.93
CA SER A 41 2.51 15.66 -11.80
C SER A 41 2.85 16.45 -10.56
N LYS A 42 1.83 17.07 -9.97
CA LYS A 42 1.93 17.61 -8.61
C LYS A 42 2.13 16.44 -7.65
N TYR A 43 3.18 16.49 -6.83
CA TYR A 43 3.30 15.63 -5.66
C TYR A 43 2.03 15.79 -4.80
N ARG A 44 1.43 14.68 -4.41
CA ARG A 44 0.20 14.66 -3.62
C ARG A 44 0.47 13.99 -2.29
N PHE A 45 -0.18 14.50 -1.26
CA PHE A 45 -0.30 13.80 0.01
C PHE A 45 -1.47 12.83 -0.07
N SER A 46 -1.32 11.67 0.55
CA SER A 46 -2.41 10.68 0.65
C SER A 46 -3.60 11.27 1.41
N ALA A 47 -4.80 10.76 1.17
CA ALA A 47 -5.96 11.13 1.96
C ALA A 47 -5.77 10.79 3.45
N ALA A 48 -5.05 9.72 3.79
CA ALA A 48 -4.70 9.38 5.16
C ALA A 48 -3.87 10.49 5.84
N ALA A 49 -2.78 10.94 5.23
CA ALA A 49 -1.94 12.04 5.73
C ALA A 49 -2.76 13.33 5.96
N ALA A 50 -3.59 13.71 4.99
CA ALA A 50 -4.46 14.89 5.13
C ALA A 50 -5.46 14.74 6.29
N ALA A 51 -6.03 13.54 6.49
CA ALA A 51 -6.93 13.27 7.59
C ALA A 51 -6.21 13.29 8.96
N ILE A 52 -4.97 12.82 9.02
CA ILE A 52 -4.14 12.89 10.22
C ILE A 52 -3.89 14.34 10.61
N GLU A 53 -3.49 15.20 9.67
CA GLU A 53 -3.30 16.63 9.92
C GLU A 53 -4.60 17.33 10.34
N PHE A 54 -5.72 17.00 9.69
CA PHE A 54 -7.03 17.48 10.12
C PHE A 54 -7.34 17.08 11.56
N LEU A 55 -7.15 15.81 11.93
CA LEU A 55 -7.39 15.34 13.29
C LEU A 55 -6.45 16.02 14.30
N ARG A 56 -5.17 16.20 13.98
CA ARG A 56 -4.20 16.93 14.81
C ARG A 56 -4.64 18.36 15.10
N SER A 57 -5.23 19.04 14.10
CA SER A 57 -5.74 20.41 14.25
C SER A 57 -6.93 20.54 15.20
N LEU A 58 -7.64 19.44 15.48
CA LEU A 58 -8.82 19.44 16.34
C LEU A 58 -8.46 19.22 17.81
N GLN A 59 -9.17 19.93 18.69
CA GLN A 59 -9.15 19.62 20.12
C GLN A 59 -9.74 18.23 20.40
N LYS A 60 -9.22 17.56 21.44
CA LYS A 60 -9.63 16.20 21.84
C LYS A 60 -11.15 16.03 21.98
N ASN A 61 -11.83 17.00 22.61
CA ASN A 61 -13.28 16.99 22.79
C ASN A 61 -14.06 16.95 21.47
N ARG A 62 -13.51 17.47 20.36
CA ARG A 62 -14.09 17.38 19.03
C ARG A 62 -13.74 16.06 18.34
N ARG A 63 -12.48 15.60 18.46
CA ARG A 63 -12.04 14.33 17.87
C ARG A 63 -12.86 13.14 18.36
N VAL A 64 -13.16 13.09 19.66
CA VAL A 64 -13.97 12.02 20.27
C VAL A 64 -15.46 12.06 19.88
N GLN A 65 -15.91 13.07 19.12
CA GLN A 65 -17.28 13.15 18.58
C GLN A 65 -17.36 12.65 17.13
N ILE A 66 -16.22 12.49 16.44
CA ILE A 66 -16.18 11.96 15.08
C ILE A 66 -16.52 10.46 15.14
N ARG A 67 -17.33 9.98 14.20
CA ARG A 67 -17.76 8.57 14.17
C ARG A 67 -17.32 7.86 12.90
N LYS A 68 -17.23 8.59 11.78
CA LYS A 68 -16.87 8.03 10.49
C LYS A 68 -15.92 8.96 9.75
N ILE A 69 -14.86 8.39 9.20
CA ILE A 69 -13.98 9.04 8.22
C ILE A 69 -13.93 8.15 6.98
N LEU A 70 -14.16 8.76 5.82
CA LEU A 70 -14.01 8.11 4.53
C LEU A 70 -12.83 8.73 3.81
N LEU A 71 -11.77 7.95 3.61
CA LEU A 71 -10.57 8.36 2.88
C LEU A 71 -10.70 7.90 1.43
N GLN A 72 -10.43 8.81 0.49
CA GLN A 72 -10.45 8.54 -0.95
C GLN A 72 -9.02 8.67 -1.48
N GLU A 73 -8.33 7.55 -1.64
CA GLU A 73 -6.99 7.47 -2.22
C GLU A 73 -7.13 7.28 -3.75
N ASP A 74 -7.59 8.34 -4.42
CA ASP A 74 -7.93 8.33 -5.85
C ASP A 74 -6.79 8.78 -6.77
N HIS A 75 -5.63 9.12 -6.20
CA HIS A 75 -4.40 9.44 -6.89
C HIS A 75 -3.21 8.90 -6.11
N GLN A 76 -2.12 8.64 -6.82
CA GLN A 76 -0.85 8.31 -6.18
C GLN A 76 -0.34 9.45 -5.31
N ALA A 77 0.21 9.08 -4.16
CA ALA A 77 0.81 9.98 -3.19
C ALA A 77 2.27 9.59 -2.90
N VAL A 78 3.02 10.54 -2.37
CA VAL A 78 4.43 10.36 -2.01
C VAL A 78 4.61 9.55 -0.72
N SER A 79 5.85 9.17 -0.43
CA SER A 79 6.30 8.59 0.85
C SER A 79 5.71 7.24 1.23
N ASN A 80 5.43 6.39 0.23
CA ASN A 80 4.79 5.08 0.41
C ASN A 80 3.42 5.17 1.11
N PRO A 81 2.36 5.61 0.38
CA PRO A 81 1.07 5.85 0.98
C PRO A 81 0.40 4.59 1.54
N ALA A 82 0.79 3.38 1.15
CA ALA A 82 0.18 2.15 1.67
C ALA A 82 0.23 2.10 3.21
N CYS A 83 1.35 2.49 3.82
CA CYS A 83 1.55 2.45 5.27
C CYS A 83 0.89 3.61 6.04
N HIS A 84 0.40 4.66 5.38
CA HIS A 84 -0.05 5.89 6.06
C HIS A 84 -1.25 5.70 6.99
N ALA A 85 -2.00 4.60 6.86
CA ALA A 85 -3.07 4.25 7.80
C ALA A 85 -2.55 4.01 9.23
N GLN A 86 -1.26 3.70 9.41
CA GLN A 86 -0.63 3.56 10.73
C GLN A 86 -0.74 4.85 11.56
N GLY A 87 -0.62 6.03 10.93
CA GLY A 87 -0.77 7.31 11.62
C GLY A 87 -2.17 7.59 12.16
N LEU A 88 -3.18 6.78 11.80
CA LEU A 88 -4.54 6.87 12.33
C LEU A 88 -4.74 6.08 13.63
N ILE A 89 -3.78 5.23 14.01
CA ILE A 89 -3.85 4.36 15.19
C ILE A 89 -4.15 5.16 16.48
N PRO A 90 -3.41 6.23 16.80
CA PRO A 90 -3.65 6.97 18.05
C PRO A 90 -5.07 7.56 18.15
N PHE A 91 -5.65 7.97 17.02
CA PHE A 91 -7.00 8.53 16.98
C PHE A 91 -8.08 7.47 17.13
N CYS A 92 -7.86 6.27 16.57
CA CYS A 92 -8.76 5.14 16.76
C CYS A 92 -8.70 4.61 18.21
N GLN A 93 -7.53 4.65 18.85
CA GLN A 93 -7.38 4.32 20.26
C GLN A 93 -8.04 5.37 21.17
N GLU A 94 -7.89 6.66 20.87
CA GLU A 94 -8.53 7.76 21.62
C GLU A 94 -10.06 7.71 21.54
N ASN A 95 -10.60 7.29 20.39
CA ASN A 95 -12.02 7.23 20.11
C ASN A 95 -12.43 5.84 19.61
N PRO A 96 -12.81 4.92 20.51
CA PRO A 96 -13.21 3.55 20.16
C PRO A 96 -14.46 3.46 19.26
N LEU A 97 -15.20 4.56 19.08
CA LEU A 97 -16.37 4.65 18.20
C LEU A 97 -16.02 5.18 16.80
N LEU A 98 -14.77 5.56 16.56
CA LEU A 98 -14.31 5.99 15.25
C LEU A 98 -14.19 4.79 14.30
N ARG A 99 -14.80 4.92 13.12
CA ARG A 99 -14.69 3.98 12.00
C ARG A 99 -14.05 4.70 10.81
N VAL A 100 -12.93 4.17 10.33
CA VAL A 100 -12.21 4.65 9.16
C VAL A 100 -12.44 3.65 8.02
N GLU A 101 -12.94 4.15 6.90
CA GLU A 101 -13.02 3.43 5.65
C GLU A 101 -12.04 4.07 4.67
N ARG A 102 -11.04 3.31 4.22
CA ARG A 102 -10.04 3.78 3.26
C ARG A 102 -10.29 3.14 1.91
N ARG A 103 -10.75 3.92 0.93
CA ARG A 103 -10.95 3.45 -0.44
C ARG A 103 -9.72 3.76 -1.28
N VAL A 104 -9.15 2.75 -1.90
CA VAL A 104 -7.90 2.84 -2.67
C VAL A 104 -8.23 2.52 -4.12
N ASN A 105 -8.17 3.53 -4.98
CA ASN A 105 -8.54 3.37 -6.38
C ASN A 105 -7.48 2.59 -7.13
N LEU A 106 -7.81 1.41 -7.65
CA LEU A 106 -6.85 0.56 -8.33
C LEU A 106 -6.31 1.20 -9.61
N TRP A 107 -7.16 1.87 -10.40
CA TRP A 107 -6.78 2.42 -11.71
C TRP A 107 -5.93 3.70 -11.62
N ARG A 108 -6.27 4.59 -10.69
CA ARG A 108 -5.68 5.93 -10.59
C ARG A 108 -4.62 6.03 -9.49
N ASN A 109 -4.44 4.96 -8.71
CA ASN A 109 -3.46 4.91 -7.64
C ASN A 109 -2.58 3.67 -7.77
N VAL A 110 -3.12 2.47 -7.50
CA VAL A 110 -2.30 1.25 -7.34
C VAL A 110 -1.62 0.82 -8.63
N PHE A 111 -2.34 0.70 -9.74
CA PHE A 111 -1.78 0.26 -11.02
C PHE A 111 -0.89 1.31 -11.70
N LEU A 112 -0.94 2.57 -11.26
CA LEU A 112 -0.02 3.60 -11.75
C LEU A 112 1.38 3.50 -11.14
N GLY A 113 1.56 2.78 -10.03
CA GLY A 113 2.88 2.51 -9.47
C GLY A 113 3.83 1.84 -10.48
N HIS A 114 3.28 0.98 -11.36
CA HIS A 114 3.97 0.40 -12.51
C HIS A 114 4.64 1.46 -13.40
N VAL A 115 4.04 2.63 -13.57
CA VAL A 115 4.58 3.68 -14.45
C VAL A 115 5.90 4.25 -13.92
N TRP A 116 6.13 4.18 -12.60
CA TRP A 116 7.37 4.67 -11.98
C TRP A 116 8.48 3.63 -12.02
N HIS A 117 8.15 2.35 -11.81
CA HIS A 117 9.13 1.26 -11.90
C HIS A 117 9.55 1.01 -13.35
N SER A 118 8.59 0.98 -14.27
CA SER A 118 8.85 0.65 -15.67
C SER A 118 9.56 1.76 -16.45
N ARG A 119 9.33 3.05 -16.13
CA ARG A 119 9.99 4.18 -16.83
C ARG A 119 11.43 4.43 -16.40
N GLN A 120 11.85 3.90 -15.25
CA GLN A 120 13.23 4.08 -14.77
C GLN A 120 14.19 2.99 -15.28
N VAL A 121 13.67 1.86 -15.76
CA VAL A 121 14.50 0.67 -15.98
C VAL A 121 14.51 0.16 -17.43
N HIS A 122 13.45 0.37 -18.23
CA HIS A 122 13.34 -0.22 -19.57
C HIS A 122 12.65 0.68 -20.62
N ASP A 123 13.03 0.50 -21.90
CA ASP A 123 12.25 1.02 -23.03
C ASP A 123 10.84 0.39 -22.97
N PRO A 124 9.74 1.14 -23.11
CA PRO A 124 8.38 0.58 -23.07
C PRO A 124 8.15 -0.66 -23.96
N GLU A 125 8.95 -0.83 -25.02
CA GLU A 125 8.91 -1.99 -25.91
C GLU A 125 9.49 -3.28 -25.31
N ASP A 126 10.28 -3.20 -24.24
CA ASP A 126 10.96 -4.35 -23.60
C ASP A 126 10.19 -4.97 -22.42
N ILE A 127 9.05 -4.38 -22.01
CA ILE A 127 8.30 -4.85 -20.85
C ILE A 127 7.47 -6.08 -21.24
N SER A 128 7.78 -7.24 -20.63
CA SER A 128 7.03 -8.46 -20.91
C SER A 128 5.68 -8.46 -20.18
N PRO A 129 4.65 -9.18 -20.67
CA PRO A 129 3.39 -9.36 -19.94
C PRO A 129 3.56 -9.99 -18.55
N ALA A 130 4.63 -10.75 -18.34
CA ALA A 130 4.92 -11.35 -17.03
C ALA A 130 5.38 -10.28 -16.03
N ASP A 131 6.19 -9.30 -16.47
CA ASP A 131 6.66 -8.20 -15.65
C ASP A 131 5.50 -7.30 -15.22
N ILE A 132 4.59 -6.97 -16.16
CA ILE A 132 3.37 -6.22 -15.86
C ILE A 132 2.53 -6.95 -14.80
N ALA A 133 2.36 -8.25 -14.95
CA ALA A 133 1.56 -9.05 -14.02
C ALA A 133 2.20 -9.10 -12.63
N TRP A 134 3.53 -9.27 -12.56
CA TRP A 134 4.26 -9.23 -11.30
C TRP A 134 4.14 -7.87 -10.61
N ASP A 135 4.32 -6.77 -11.35
CA ASP A 135 4.16 -5.42 -10.84
C ASP A 135 2.76 -5.18 -10.29
N VAL A 136 1.71 -5.59 -11.02
CA VAL A 136 0.32 -5.48 -10.55
C VAL A 136 0.15 -6.19 -9.20
N THR A 137 0.63 -7.44 -9.09
CA THR A 137 0.55 -8.19 -7.83
C THR A 137 1.35 -7.52 -6.72
N ALA A 138 2.57 -7.07 -6.99
CA ALA A 138 3.43 -6.42 -6.01
C ALA A 138 2.78 -5.16 -5.42
N HIS A 139 2.24 -4.29 -6.27
CA HIS A 139 1.58 -3.06 -5.82
C HIS A 139 0.31 -3.36 -5.05
N VAL A 140 -0.55 -4.30 -5.50
CA VAL A 140 -1.74 -4.68 -4.74
C VAL A 140 -1.36 -5.29 -3.39
N ALA A 141 -0.34 -6.14 -3.38
CA ALA A 141 0.16 -6.82 -2.19
C ALA A 141 0.70 -5.85 -1.13
N GLU A 142 1.39 -4.79 -1.53
CA GLU A 142 1.88 -3.73 -0.62
C GLU A 142 0.72 -3.12 0.19
N TRP A 143 -0.38 -2.76 -0.47
CA TRP A 143 -1.55 -2.23 0.23
C TRP A 143 -2.21 -3.27 1.15
N ILE A 144 -2.30 -4.53 0.71
CA ILE A 144 -2.89 -5.61 1.50
C ILE A 144 -2.06 -5.83 2.77
N VAL A 145 -0.74 -6.01 2.65
CA VAL A 145 0.12 -6.33 3.80
C VAL A 145 0.12 -5.18 4.82
N GLU A 146 0.21 -3.93 4.37
CA GLU A 146 0.14 -2.75 5.24
C GLU A 146 -1.20 -2.65 5.97
N ALA A 147 -2.32 -2.99 5.32
CA ALA A 147 -3.61 -2.99 5.97
C ALA A 147 -3.73 -4.11 7.02
N LEU A 148 -3.18 -5.30 6.74
CA LEU A 148 -3.23 -6.45 7.65
C LEU A 148 -2.35 -6.26 8.90
N THR A 149 -1.25 -5.50 8.80
CA THR A 149 -0.35 -5.24 9.94
C THR A 149 -0.91 -4.23 10.94
N LEU A 150 -1.95 -3.47 10.58
CA LEU A 150 -2.52 -2.40 11.42
C LEU A 150 -2.96 -2.91 12.79
N ILE A 151 -3.62 -4.07 12.87
CA ILE A 151 -4.11 -4.62 14.15
C ILE A 151 -2.92 -4.96 15.05
N SER A 152 -1.89 -5.63 14.52
CA SER A 152 -0.66 -5.92 15.27
C SER A 152 0.10 -4.65 15.68
N ALA A 153 -0.02 -3.57 14.90
CA ALA A 153 0.54 -2.25 15.22
C ALA A 153 -0.28 -1.47 16.26
N GLY A 154 -1.43 -2.01 16.70
CA GLY A 154 -2.26 -1.42 17.76
C GLY A 154 -3.54 -0.73 17.29
N MET A 155 -3.92 -0.86 16.01
CA MET A 155 -5.23 -0.44 15.52
C MET A 155 -6.34 -1.26 16.21
N PRO A 156 -7.34 -0.62 16.85
CA PRO A 156 -8.45 -1.34 17.46
C PRO A 156 -9.23 -2.18 16.45
N ALA A 157 -9.59 -3.41 16.82
CA ALA A 157 -10.37 -4.29 15.95
C ALA A 157 -11.69 -3.62 15.51
N GLY A 158 -11.96 -3.66 14.20
CA GLY A 158 -13.14 -3.07 13.59
C GLY A 158 -13.15 -1.54 13.50
N SER A 159 -12.09 -0.82 13.91
CA SER A 159 -12.00 0.64 13.68
C SER A 159 -11.60 1.00 12.25
N PHE A 160 -11.05 0.05 11.48
CA PHE A 160 -10.53 0.29 10.14
C PHE A 160 -11.06 -0.74 9.14
N THR A 161 -11.26 -0.32 7.90
CA THR A 161 -11.55 -1.17 6.74
C THR A 161 -10.89 -0.55 5.52
N MET A 162 -10.21 -1.37 4.71
CA MET A 162 -9.70 -0.97 3.41
C MET A 162 -10.58 -1.53 2.31
N VAL A 163 -10.92 -0.70 1.32
CA VAL A 163 -11.63 -1.12 0.10
C VAL A 163 -10.72 -0.89 -1.09
N LEU A 164 -10.34 -1.97 -1.77
CA LEU A 164 -9.76 -1.93 -3.10
C LEU A 164 -10.87 -1.54 -4.07
N ASP A 165 -10.78 -0.33 -4.60
CA ASP A 165 -11.80 0.31 -5.42
C ASP A 165 -11.48 0.14 -6.90
N GLY A 166 -12.30 -0.65 -7.60
CA GLY A 166 -12.15 -0.97 -9.01
C GLY A 166 -12.73 0.06 -9.98
N GLU A 167 -13.33 1.15 -9.50
CA GLU A 167 -13.86 2.20 -10.36
C GLU A 167 -12.76 2.89 -11.18
N PRO A 168 -13.02 3.30 -12.44
CA PRO A 168 -14.30 3.27 -13.16
C PRO A 168 -14.58 1.95 -13.90
N ALA A 169 -13.73 0.93 -13.76
CA ALA A 169 -13.80 -0.31 -14.53
C ALA A 169 -13.76 -1.56 -13.63
N PRO A 170 -14.77 -1.77 -12.76
CA PRO A 170 -14.78 -2.87 -11.80
C PRO A 170 -14.74 -4.25 -12.47
N GLY A 171 -15.34 -4.41 -13.65
CA GLY A 171 -15.25 -5.66 -14.43
C GLY A 171 -13.82 -6.00 -14.85
N ARG A 172 -13.04 -4.99 -15.25
CA ARG A 172 -11.61 -5.17 -15.58
C ARG A 172 -10.76 -5.46 -14.35
N CYS A 173 -11.09 -4.87 -13.19
CA CYS A 173 -10.44 -5.24 -11.93
C CYS A 173 -10.74 -6.69 -11.54
N SER A 174 -11.97 -7.16 -11.78
CA SER A 174 -12.36 -8.56 -11.55
C SER A 174 -11.53 -9.49 -12.44
N GLU A 175 -11.41 -9.18 -13.74
CA GLU A 175 -10.53 -9.92 -14.66
C GLU A 175 -9.07 -9.95 -14.17
N ILE A 176 -8.51 -8.81 -13.78
CA ILE A 176 -7.13 -8.72 -13.27
C ILE A 176 -6.95 -9.58 -12.02
N PHE A 177 -7.85 -9.51 -11.05
CA PHE A 177 -7.76 -10.32 -9.83
C PHE A 177 -7.82 -11.81 -10.13
N GLN A 178 -8.76 -12.22 -10.99
CA GLN A 178 -8.96 -13.63 -11.33
C GLN A 178 -7.85 -14.21 -12.21
N THR A 179 -7.20 -13.40 -13.04
CA THR A 179 -6.17 -13.89 -13.99
C THR A 179 -4.74 -13.69 -13.53
N ILE A 180 -4.46 -12.62 -12.78
CA ILE A 180 -3.12 -12.28 -12.30
C ILE A 180 -2.99 -12.64 -10.82
N LEU A 181 -3.84 -12.07 -9.96
CA LEU A 181 -3.66 -12.24 -8.51
C LEU A 181 -3.87 -13.70 -8.07
N GLN A 182 -4.92 -14.36 -8.57
CA GLN A 182 -5.17 -15.77 -8.26
C GLN A 182 -4.10 -16.71 -8.83
N ARG A 183 -3.51 -16.38 -9.98
CA ARG A 183 -2.37 -17.13 -10.54
C ARG A 183 -1.19 -17.08 -9.59
N ASP A 184 -0.88 -15.91 -9.05
CA ASP A 184 0.26 -15.73 -8.16
C ASP A 184 -0.01 -16.37 -6.77
N VAL A 185 -1.26 -16.35 -6.31
CA VAL A 185 -1.72 -17.14 -5.15
C VAL A 185 -1.48 -18.63 -5.37
N ALA A 186 -1.82 -19.16 -6.55
CA ALA A 186 -1.61 -20.56 -6.88
C ALA A 186 -0.12 -20.93 -6.93
N TRP A 187 0.73 -20.07 -7.51
CA TRP A 187 2.17 -20.26 -7.54
C TRP A 187 2.80 -20.28 -6.15
N GLN A 188 2.46 -19.31 -5.30
CA GLN A 188 2.98 -19.28 -3.94
C GLN A 188 2.47 -20.48 -3.13
N SER A 189 1.19 -20.85 -3.27
CA SER A 189 0.64 -22.03 -2.59
C SER A 189 1.35 -23.33 -3.01
N ALA A 190 1.66 -23.49 -4.30
CA ALA A 190 2.41 -24.63 -4.80
C ALA A 190 3.86 -24.62 -4.29
N LEU A 191 4.50 -23.45 -4.23
CA LEU A 191 5.84 -23.29 -3.66
C LEU A 191 5.88 -23.68 -2.18
N ASP A 192 4.92 -23.19 -1.40
CA ASP A 192 4.79 -23.48 0.03
C ASP A 192 4.55 -24.97 0.28
N GLU A 193 3.71 -25.62 -0.54
CA GLU A 193 3.48 -27.06 -0.47
C GLU A 193 4.74 -27.88 -0.84
N CYS A 194 5.50 -27.44 -1.83
CA CYS A 194 6.77 -28.06 -2.19
C CYS A 194 7.78 -28.03 -1.02
N TYR A 195 7.83 -26.92 -0.27
CA TYR A 195 8.64 -26.84 0.94
C TYR A 195 8.09 -27.73 2.07
N ALA A 196 6.77 -27.72 2.29
CA ALA A 196 6.12 -28.51 3.33
C ALA A 196 6.27 -30.03 3.11
N ARG A 197 6.29 -30.48 1.85
CA ARG A 197 6.51 -31.88 1.47
C ARG A 197 7.98 -32.27 1.30
N GLU A 198 8.90 -31.35 1.59
CA GLU A 198 10.34 -31.56 1.40
C GLU A 198 10.74 -31.92 -0.05
N LEU A 199 9.92 -31.52 -1.03
CA LEU A 199 10.23 -31.67 -2.47
C LEU A 199 11.29 -30.65 -2.93
N LEU A 200 11.36 -29.51 -2.22
CA LEU A 200 12.41 -28.51 -2.34
C LEU A 200 13.10 -28.34 -0.99
N PRO A 201 14.40 -27.99 -0.97
CA PRO A 201 15.10 -27.67 0.27
C PRO A 201 14.43 -26.49 0.99
N THR A 202 14.32 -26.57 2.31
CA THR A 202 13.81 -25.46 3.13
C THR A 202 14.67 -24.21 2.89
N PRO A 203 14.09 -23.11 2.38
CA PRO A 203 14.84 -21.92 2.06
C PRO A 203 15.16 -21.13 3.33
N SER A 204 16.26 -20.38 3.32
CA SER A 204 16.42 -19.27 4.26
C SER A 204 15.40 -18.17 3.99
N SER A 205 15.14 -17.29 4.97
CA SER A 205 14.22 -16.15 4.80
C SER A 205 14.58 -15.27 3.61
N TYR A 206 15.88 -15.09 3.34
CA TYR A 206 16.35 -14.35 2.17
C TYR A 206 16.03 -15.09 0.87
N GLN A 207 16.36 -16.39 0.79
CA GLN A 207 16.11 -17.19 -0.42
C GLN A 207 14.61 -17.28 -0.75
N ARG A 208 13.74 -17.38 0.27
CA ARG A 208 12.30 -17.39 0.08
C ARG A 208 11.81 -16.08 -0.52
N ARG A 209 12.26 -14.94 0.03
CA ARG A 209 11.89 -13.59 -0.44
C ARG A 209 12.42 -13.23 -1.81
N SER A 210 13.51 -13.86 -2.25
CA SER A 210 14.06 -13.67 -3.60
C SER A 210 13.40 -14.57 -4.65
N ASN A 211 12.47 -15.44 -4.28
CA ASN A 211 11.78 -16.32 -5.22
C ASN A 211 10.67 -15.55 -5.95
N THR A 212 10.60 -15.66 -7.27
CA THR A 212 9.59 -14.96 -8.10
C THR A 212 8.16 -15.41 -7.82
N CYS A 213 7.96 -16.61 -7.27
CA CYS A 213 6.67 -17.14 -6.86
C CYS A 213 6.29 -16.71 -5.43
N TYR A 214 7.13 -15.94 -4.73
CA TYR A 214 6.85 -15.45 -3.39
C TYR A 214 6.48 -13.96 -3.44
N THR A 215 5.37 -13.60 -2.80
CA THR A 215 4.90 -12.21 -2.66
C THR A 215 5.13 -11.70 -1.24
N PHE A 216 4.40 -12.23 -0.26
CA PHE A 216 4.64 -11.99 1.17
C PHE A 216 4.12 -13.18 2.00
N GLU A 217 4.51 -13.23 3.29
CA GLU A 217 4.08 -14.30 4.20
C GLU A 217 2.55 -14.32 4.33
N ASP A 218 1.93 -15.49 4.25
CA ASP A 218 0.47 -15.64 4.28
C ASP A 218 -0.30 -14.98 3.12
N PHE A 219 0.35 -14.54 2.04
CA PHE A 219 -0.32 -13.95 0.87
C PHE A 219 -1.48 -14.81 0.33
N PRO A 220 -1.34 -16.14 0.10
CA PRO A 220 -2.46 -16.98 -0.29
C PRO A 220 -3.64 -16.93 0.67
N GLN A 221 -3.38 -16.90 1.98
CA GLN A 221 -4.45 -16.86 2.98
C GLN A 221 -5.12 -15.49 3.00
N ALA A 222 -4.35 -14.41 2.90
CA ALA A 222 -4.87 -13.05 2.81
C ALA A 222 -5.84 -12.87 1.65
N VAL A 223 -5.52 -13.39 0.45
CA VAL A 223 -6.41 -13.30 -0.71
C VAL A 223 -7.65 -14.18 -0.53
N ARG A 224 -7.53 -15.39 0.05
CA ARG A 224 -8.69 -16.21 0.41
C ARG A 224 -9.64 -15.50 1.37
N ASP A 225 -9.12 -14.79 2.36
CA ASP A 225 -9.94 -14.05 3.33
C ASP A 225 -10.61 -12.82 2.69
N ILE A 226 -9.99 -12.20 1.69
CA ILE A 226 -10.60 -11.13 0.88
C ILE A 226 -11.76 -11.69 0.05
N VAL A 227 -11.55 -12.80 -0.65
CA VAL A 227 -12.57 -13.50 -1.46
C VAL A 227 -13.77 -13.91 -0.60
N ASN A 228 -13.50 -14.47 0.58
CA ASN A 228 -14.54 -14.89 1.53
C ASN A 228 -15.17 -13.74 2.34
N ASN A 229 -14.71 -12.49 2.12
CA ASN A 229 -15.17 -11.30 2.83
C ASN A 229 -15.02 -11.40 4.38
N THR A 230 -14.00 -12.12 4.82
CA THR A 230 -13.62 -12.27 6.24
C THR A 230 -12.46 -11.35 6.64
N SER A 231 -11.78 -10.75 5.66
CA SER A 231 -10.71 -9.77 5.85
C SER A 231 -11.22 -8.35 6.17
N LEU A 232 -10.35 -7.53 6.77
CA LEU A 232 -10.54 -6.07 6.86
C LEU A 232 -10.33 -5.39 5.51
N VAL A 233 -9.69 -6.08 4.56
CA VAL A 233 -9.55 -5.66 3.17
C VAL A 233 -10.72 -6.23 2.37
N ARG A 234 -11.37 -5.37 1.59
CA ARG A 234 -12.54 -5.72 0.76
C ARG A 234 -12.35 -5.20 -0.65
N CYS A 235 -13.11 -5.76 -1.59
CA CYS A 235 -13.23 -5.23 -2.95
C CYS A 235 -14.65 -4.71 -3.16
N ASN A 236 -14.82 -3.68 -3.99
CA ASN A 236 -16.14 -3.28 -4.52
C ASN A 236 -16.44 -3.90 -5.90
N PHE A 237 -15.61 -4.83 -6.34
CA PHE A 237 -15.75 -5.66 -7.53
C PHE A 237 -15.61 -7.13 -7.12
N ASP A 238 -15.79 -8.06 -8.06
CA ASP A 238 -15.71 -9.50 -7.79
C ASP A 238 -14.24 -9.97 -7.79
N PRO A 239 -13.65 -10.36 -6.65
CA PRO A 239 -12.29 -10.88 -6.60
C PRO A 239 -12.19 -12.32 -7.15
N GLY A 240 -13.31 -12.94 -7.51
CA GLY A 240 -13.42 -14.34 -7.94
C GLY A 240 -13.46 -15.33 -6.80
N GLU A 241 -13.19 -16.60 -7.12
CA GLU A 241 -13.20 -17.73 -6.18
C GLU A 241 -11.81 -18.37 -6.10
N LEU A 242 -11.46 -18.97 -4.94
CA LEU A 242 -10.17 -19.66 -4.70
C LEU A 242 -10.38 -21.06 -4.11
#